data_AF-A0AA88KSR3-F1
#
_entry.id   AF-A0AA88KSR3-F1
#
_cell.length_a   1.000
_cell.length_b   1.000
_cell.length_c   1.000
_cell.angle_alpha   90.00
_cell.angle_beta   90.00
_cell.angle_gamma   90.00
#
_symmetry.space_group_name_H-M   'P 1'
#
loop_
_entity.id
_entity.type
_entity.pdbx_description
1 polymer ?
#
loop_
_entity_poly.entity_id
_entity_poly.type
_entity_poly.pdbx_seq_one_letter_code
_entity_poly.pdbx_strand_id
1 'polypeptide(L)'
;FKAIETEAAESVASCLSKEREKEILENRQYVKALLKTTALLGRQGLAFRGHDEGESSANQGNFVETVHLLTEINPDLMKNSRKAYGHYMSHDATKNELRKMRDDEYFRVQYGKSKEMAINVGADLSETCALSSAIPVKSKRVQKISGRLRDYLTTTTIGKHNIDSESTTTEDKMRTEFYEVLDRVINEFEERFT
;
A
#
# COMPACT_ATOMS: atom_id res chain seq x y z
N PHE A 1 47.13 39.77 -4.95
CA PHE A 1 46.73 38.54 -5.67
C PHE A 1 45.73 37.78 -4.83
N LYS A 2 44.43 37.89 -5.15
CA LYS A 2 43.37 37.12 -4.50
C LYS A 2 43.22 35.84 -5.31
N ALA A 3 43.42 34.68 -4.68
CA ALA A 3 43.24 33.39 -5.33
C ALA A 3 41.75 33.24 -5.71
N ILE A 4 41.50 32.95 -6.98
CA ILE A 4 40.19 32.57 -7.49
C ILE A 4 40.01 31.12 -7.05
N GLU A 5 39.19 30.88 -6.03
CA GLU A 5 38.70 29.54 -5.71
C GLU A 5 37.87 29.07 -6.90
N THR A 6 38.41 28.13 -7.66
CA THR A 6 37.67 27.46 -8.72
C THR A 6 36.64 26.56 -8.08
N GLU A 7 35.37 26.97 -8.11
CA GLU A 7 34.24 26.06 -7.87
C GLU A 7 34.32 24.95 -8.92
N ALA A 8 34.80 23.78 -8.50
CA ALA A 8 34.80 22.59 -9.34
C ALA A 8 33.35 22.25 -9.69
N ALA A 9 33.01 22.27 -10.97
CA ALA A 9 31.67 21.93 -11.45
C ALA A 9 31.30 20.51 -10.98
N GLU A 10 30.44 20.42 -9.97
CA GLU A 10 29.98 19.14 -9.45
C GLU A 10 29.23 18.38 -10.53
N SER A 11 29.52 17.08 -10.66
CA SER A 11 28.86 16.21 -11.62
C SER A 11 27.36 16.14 -11.31
N VAL A 12 26.51 16.11 -12.34
CA VAL A 12 25.05 15.94 -12.18
C VAL A 12 24.73 14.71 -11.34
N ALA A 13 25.52 13.63 -11.48
CA ALA A 13 25.37 12.43 -10.66
C ALA A 13 25.60 12.69 -9.16
N SER A 14 26.60 13.51 -8.79
CA SER A 14 26.85 13.88 -7.39
C SER A 14 25.79 14.82 -6.83
N CYS A 15 25.22 15.72 -7.65
CA CYS A 15 24.11 16.56 -7.22
C CYS A 15 22.86 15.72 -6.92
N LEU A 16 22.55 14.74 -7.79
CA LEU A 16 21.42 13.84 -7.60
C LEU A 16 21.58 12.94 -6.37
N SER A 17 22.79 12.44 -6.10
CA SER A 17 23.03 11.61 -4.90
C SER A 17 22.86 12.43 -3.62
N LYS A 18 23.36 13.68 -3.59
CA LYS A 18 23.21 14.59 -2.44
C LYS A 18 21.74 14.93 -2.18
N GLU A 19 20.97 15.23 -3.22
CA GLU A 19 19.53 15.54 -3.07
C GLU A 19 18.77 14.32 -2.53
N ARG A 20 19.08 13.12 -3.02
CA ARG A 20 18.51 11.87 -2.49
C ARG A 20 18.85 11.65 -1.02
N GLU A 21 20.10 11.87 -0.62
CA GLU A 21 20.51 11.72 0.77
C GLU A 21 19.77 12.70 1.69
N LYS A 22 19.59 13.93 1.23
CA LYS A 22 18.80 14.95 1.93
C LYS A 22 17.34 14.52 2.09
N GLU A 23 16.70 14.03 1.02
CA GLU A 23 15.33 13.52 1.07
C GLU A 23 15.17 12.34 2.06
N ILE A 24 16.14 11.41 2.07
CA ILE A 24 16.16 10.29 3.02
C ILE A 24 16.27 10.81 4.46
N LEU A 25 17.10 11.82 4.71
CA LEU A 25 17.27 12.39 6.03
C LEU A 25 16.00 13.09 6.50
N GLU A 26 15.35 13.88 5.65
CA GLU A 26 14.08 14.55 5.92
C GLU A 26 12.98 13.53 6.27
N ASN A 27 12.84 12.47 5.47
CA ASN A 27 11.85 11.41 5.72
C ASN A 27 12.10 10.68 7.05
N ARG A 28 13.36 10.43 7.42
CA ARG A 28 13.71 9.83 8.72
C ARG A 28 13.34 10.75 9.89
N GLN A 29 13.55 12.04 9.76
CA GLN A 29 13.17 13.02 10.79
C GLN A 29 11.65 13.09 10.94
N TYR A 30 10.91 13.08 9.82
CA TYR A 30 9.46 13.04 9.81
C TYR A 30 8.91 11.81 10.54
N VAL A 31 9.37 10.60 10.19
CA VAL A 31 8.94 9.36 10.86
C VAL A 31 9.27 9.39 12.36
N LYS A 32 10.44 9.92 12.72
CA LYS A 32 10.83 10.08 14.13
C LYS A 32 9.88 11.02 14.89
N ALA A 33 9.41 12.09 14.25
CA ALA A 33 8.43 13.00 14.83
C ALA A 33 7.09 12.29 15.08
N LEU A 34 6.55 11.59 14.07
CA LEU A 34 5.31 10.82 14.21
C LEU A 34 5.39 9.80 15.35
N LEU A 35 6.49 9.03 15.42
CA LEU A 35 6.70 8.04 16.49
C LEU A 35 6.76 8.68 17.86
N LYS A 36 7.41 9.85 17.99
CA LYS A 36 7.48 10.58 19.26
C LYS A 36 6.11 11.11 19.67
N THR A 37 5.32 11.65 18.75
CA THR A 37 3.95 12.09 19.01
C THR A 37 3.09 10.91 19.48
N THR A 38 3.15 9.78 18.77
CA THR A 38 2.45 8.55 19.16
C THR A 38 2.86 8.07 20.55
N ALA A 39 4.17 8.05 20.85
CA ALA A 39 4.66 7.64 22.14
C ALA A 39 4.28 8.62 23.27
N LEU A 40 4.21 9.92 22.97
CA LEU A 40 3.77 10.94 23.93
C LEU A 40 2.30 10.72 24.31
N LEU A 41 1.41 10.66 23.31
CA LEU A 41 -0.03 10.50 23.53
C LEU A 41 -0.34 9.16 24.20
N GLY A 42 0.31 8.08 23.75
CA GLY A 42 0.17 6.76 24.35
C GLY A 42 0.65 6.71 25.81
N ARG A 43 1.78 7.37 26.13
CA ARG A 43 2.29 7.41 27.51
C ARG A 43 1.41 8.24 28.44
N GLN A 44 0.81 9.32 27.92
CA GLN A 44 -0.06 10.20 28.68
C GLN A 44 -1.52 9.71 28.73
N GLY A 45 -1.87 8.67 27.97
CA GLY A 45 -3.25 8.18 27.86
C GLY A 45 -4.17 9.19 27.16
N LEU A 46 -3.64 10.06 26.31
CA LEU A 46 -4.41 11.04 25.58
C LEU A 46 -5.06 10.42 24.35
N ALA A 47 -6.27 10.86 24.03
CA ALA A 47 -6.92 10.51 22.77
C ALA A 47 -6.06 11.00 21.59
N PHE A 48 -5.89 10.15 20.59
CA PHE A 48 -5.13 10.48 19.40
C PHE A 48 -5.92 11.37 18.44
N ARG A 49 -7.19 11.02 18.23
CA ARG A 49 -8.10 11.65 17.30
C ARG A 49 -9.06 12.61 17.99
N GLY A 50 -9.46 13.64 17.26
CA GLY A 50 -10.54 14.57 17.64
C GLY A 50 -11.91 14.06 17.20
N HIS A 51 -12.96 14.82 17.53
CA HIS A 51 -14.30 14.55 16.99
C HIS A 51 -14.38 14.86 15.49
N ASP A 52 -13.67 15.90 15.05
CA ASP A 52 -13.60 16.34 13.66
C ASP A 52 -12.13 16.69 13.34
N GLU A 53 -11.53 15.97 12.39
CA GLU A 53 -10.15 16.20 11.91
C GLU A 53 -10.10 17.06 10.63
N GLY A 54 -11.24 17.63 10.21
CA GLY A 54 -11.34 18.48 9.03
C GLY A 54 -10.51 19.77 9.15
N GLU A 55 -10.09 20.33 8.01
CA GLU A 55 -9.25 21.56 7.97
C GLU A 55 -9.91 22.78 8.61
N SER A 56 -11.24 22.82 8.65
CA SER A 56 -12.03 23.88 9.30
C SER A 56 -12.34 23.62 10.77
N SER A 57 -11.93 22.48 11.32
CA SER A 57 -12.18 22.13 12.72
C SER A 57 -11.32 23.00 13.64
N ALA A 58 -11.92 23.48 14.73
CA ALA A 58 -11.19 24.23 15.76
C ALA A 58 -10.27 23.33 16.61
N ASN A 59 -10.46 22.01 16.56
CA ASN A 59 -9.63 21.04 17.25
C ASN A 59 -9.58 19.75 16.44
N GLN A 60 -8.51 19.57 15.68
CA GLN A 60 -8.32 18.41 14.81
C GLN A 60 -7.88 17.14 15.56
N GLY A 61 -7.78 17.22 16.89
CA GLY A 61 -7.30 16.14 17.73
C GLY A 61 -5.81 16.23 18.04
N ASN A 62 -5.42 15.65 19.18
CA ASN A 62 -4.09 15.83 19.74
C ASN A 62 -2.97 15.38 18.80
N PHE A 63 -3.19 14.34 17.99
CA PHE A 63 -2.16 13.87 17.06
C PHE A 63 -1.88 14.90 15.96
N VAL A 64 -2.92 15.39 15.28
CA VAL A 64 -2.79 16.36 14.20
C VAL A 64 -2.21 17.67 14.72
N GLU A 65 -2.73 18.17 15.85
CA GLU A 65 -2.27 19.41 16.48
C GLU A 65 -0.81 19.33 16.94
N THR A 66 -0.40 18.20 17.55
CA THR A 66 1.00 18.03 17.99
C THR A 66 1.93 17.93 16.80
N VAL A 67 1.53 17.25 15.73
CA VAL A 67 2.31 17.19 14.49
C VAL A 67 2.40 18.58 13.87
N HIS A 68 1.31 19.34 13.79
CA HIS A 68 1.29 20.72 13.29
C HIS A 68 2.26 21.61 14.08
N LEU A 69 2.22 21.55 15.42
CA LEU A 69 3.16 22.26 16.28
C LEU A 69 4.63 21.89 15.99
N LEU A 70 4.93 20.61 15.75
CA LEU A 70 6.28 20.19 15.37
C LEU A 70 6.72 20.75 14.01
N THR A 71 5.77 20.99 13.09
CA THR A 71 6.04 21.65 11.81
C THR A 71 6.30 23.15 11.94
N GLU A 72 5.62 23.83 12.87
CA GLU A 72 5.89 25.25 13.14
C GLU A 72 7.30 25.44 13.72
N ILE A 73 7.74 24.52 14.57
CA ILE A 73 9.09 24.52 15.15
C ILE A 73 10.15 24.19 14.09
N ASN A 74 9.86 23.23 13.20
CA ASN A 74 10.75 22.80 12.12
C ASN A 74 10.00 22.74 10.79
N PRO A 75 9.98 23.83 9.99
CA PRO A 75 9.17 23.90 8.77
C PRO A 75 9.60 22.86 7.71
N ASP A 76 10.86 22.44 7.74
CA ASP A 76 11.38 21.40 6.84
C ASP A 76 10.84 20.00 7.17
N LEU A 77 10.28 19.78 8.37
CA LEU A 77 9.79 18.47 8.82
C LEU A 77 8.61 17.96 7.98
N MET A 78 7.83 18.86 7.37
CA MET A 78 6.59 18.50 6.67
C MET A 78 6.46 19.02 5.25
N LYS A 79 7.58 19.37 4.63
CA LYS A 79 7.60 19.63 3.19
C LYS A 79 7.08 18.44 2.36
N ASN A 80 7.24 17.22 2.88
CA ASN A 80 6.87 15.96 2.22
C ASN A 80 5.64 15.25 2.81
N SER A 81 5.09 15.67 3.94
CA SER A 81 3.95 14.99 4.60
C SER A 81 2.69 14.98 3.72
N ARG A 82 2.45 16.08 2.99
CA ARG A 82 1.36 16.21 2.00
C ARG A 82 1.53 15.26 0.82
N LYS A 83 2.75 14.87 0.48
CA LYS A 83 3.02 14.02 -0.70
C LYS A 83 2.96 12.53 -0.41
N ALA A 84 3.13 12.10 0.85
CA ALA A 84 3.42 10.69 1.13
C ALA A 84 2.33 9.93 1.91
N TYR A 85 1.59 10.54 2.85
CA TYR A 85 0.77 9.72 3.78
C TYR A 85 -0.62 10.26 4.16
N GLY A 86 -0.97 11.51 3.85
CA GLY A 86 -2.31 12.05 4.11
C GLY A 86 -3.43 11.29 3.39
N HIS A 87 -3.11 10.62 2.27
CA HIS A 87 -4.06 9.81 1.50
C HIS A 87 -4.44 8.47 2.16
N TYR A 88 -3.64 7.94 3.09
CA TYR A 88 -3.92 6.61 3.70
C TYR A 88 -4.73 6.70 5.01
N MET A 89 -4.84 7.90 5.59
CA MET A 89 -5.50 8.11 6.89
C MET A 89 -6.93 8.64 6.76
N SER A 90 -7.31 9.13 5.57
CA SER A 90 -8.69 9.45 5.21
C SER A 90 -9.35 8.23 4.57
N HIS A 91 -10.55 7.90 5.07
CA HIS A 91 -11.38 6.83 4.52
C HIS A 91 -11.67 7.07 3.03
N ASP A 92 -12.04 8.29 2.66
CA ASP A 92 -12.35 8.66 1.27
C ASP A 92 -11.14 8.52 0.35
N ALA A 93 -9.96 8.95 0.80
CA ALA A 93 -8.74 8.84 0.00
C ALA A 93 -8.33 7.37 -0.22
N THR A 94 -8.45 6.54 0.82
CA THR A 94 -8.21 5.09 0.71
C THR A 94 -9.23 4.42 -0.21
N LYS A 95 -10.51 4.81 -0.10
CA LYS A 95 -11.61 4.31 -0.93
C LYS A 95 -11.44 4.67 -2.41
N ASN A 96 -11.06 5.91 -2.69
CA ASN A 96 -10.80 6.37 -4.05
C ASN A 96 -9.64 5.63 -4.70
N GLU A 97 -8.60 5.29 -3.93
CA GLU A 97 -7.50 4.49 -4.45
C GLU A 97 -7.93 3.05 -4.74
N LEU A 98 -8.66 2.40 -3.83
CA LEU A 98 -9.21 1.05 -4.07
C LEU A 98 -10.11 1.00 -5.31
N ARG A 99 -10.88 2.06 -5.57
CA ARG A 99 -11.70 2.18 -6.78
C ARG A 99 -10.85 2.24 -8.06
N LYS A 100 -9.76 3.01 -8.07
CA LYS A 100 -8.83 3.03 -9.22
C LYS A 100 -8.19 1.66 -9.46
N MET A 101 -8.02 0.84 -8.42
CA MET A 101 -7.46 -0.51 -8.60
C MET A 101 -8.39 -1.47 -9.36
N ARG A 102 -9.68 -1.13 -9.48
CA ARG A 102 -10.66 -1.89 -10.28
C ARG A 102 -10.51 -1.64 -11.80
N ASP A 103 -9.66 -0.71 -12.21
CA ASP A 103 -9.41 -0.45 -13.63
C ASP A 103 -8.54 -1.56 -14.25
N ASP A 104 -8.97 -2.09 -15.39
CA ASP A 104 -8.26 -3.19 -16.10
C ASP A 104 -6.83 -2.81 -16.48
N GLU A 105 -6.61 -1.55 -16.87
CA GLU A 105 -5.28 -1.05 -17.17
C GLU A 105 -4.38 -1.06 -15.92
N TYR A 106 -4.93 -0.66 -14.78
CA TYR A 106 -4.21 -0.68 -13.51
C TYR A 106 -3.86 -2.11 -13.10
N PHE A 107 -4.82 -3.04 -13.14
CA PHE A 107 -4.58 -4.44 -12.85
C PHE A 107 -3.46 -5.02 -13.72
N ARG A 108 -3.51 -4.79 -15.03
CA ARG A 108 -2.51 -5.31 -15.98
C ARG A 108 -1.10 -4.81 -15.66
N VAL A 109 -0.95 -3.52 -15.32
CA VAL A 109 0.34 -2.95 -14.91
C VAL A 109 0.87 -3.60 -13.63
N GLN A 110 0.01 -3.80 -12.63
CA GLN A 110 0.41 -4.42 -11.37
C GLN A 110 0.72 -5.91 -11.51
N TYR A 111 -0.07 -6.63 -12.31
CA TYR A 111 0.15 -8.03 -12.64
C TYR A 111 1.49 -8.22 -13.37
N GLY A 112 1.83 -7.34 -14.33
CA GLY A 112 3.12 -7.35 -15.01
C GLY A 112 4.31 -7.22 -14.05
N LYS A 113 4.28 -6.22 -13.16
CA LYS A 113 5.32 -6.03 -12.13
C LYS A 113 5.45 -7.23 -11.21
N SER A 114 4.31 -7.80 -10.79
CA SER A 114 4.28 -8.97 -9.91
C SER A 114 4.84 -10.21 -10.60
N LYS A 115 4.55 -10.39 -11.89
CA LYS A 115 5.11 -11.45 -12.72
C LYS A 115 6.62 -11.31 -12.87
N GLU A 116 7.12 -10.11 -13.16
CA GLU A 116 8.56 -9.84 -13.22
C GLU A 116 9.25 -10.12 -11.88
N MET A 117 8.65 -9.69 -10.77
CA MET A 117 9.17 -9.96 -9.43
C MET A 117 9.23 -11.46 -9.12
N ALA A 118 8.18 -12.21 -9.46
CA ALA A 118 8.15 -13.65 -9.26
C ALA A 118 9.24 -14.37 -10.06
N ILE A 119 9.45 -13.95 -11.32
CA ILE A 119 10.56 -14.45 -12.15
C ILE A 119 11.91 -14.14 -11.49
N ASN A 120 12.11 -12.92 -10.98
CA ASN A 120 13.36 -12.52 -10.30
C ASN A 120 13.62 -13.32 -9.00
N VAL A 121 12.58 -13.82 -8.35
CA VAL A 121 12.67 -14.67 -7.15
C VAL A 121 12.81 -16.16 -7.51
N GLY A 122 12.75 -16.52 -8.79
CA GLY A 122 12.84 -17.90 -9.28
C GLY A 122 11.54 -18.68 -9.21
N ALA A 123 10.40 -18.00 -9.03
CA ALA A 123 9.08 -18.61 -9.15
C ALA A 123 8.67 -18.58 -10.63
N ASP A 124 8.86 -19.69 -11.32
CA ASP A 124 8.49 -19.79 -12.74
C ASP A 124 6.95 -19.89 -12.89
N LEU A 125 6.33 -18.81 -13.41
CA LEU A 125 4.90 -18.76 -13.72
C LEU A 125 4.57 -19.38 -15.09
N SER A 126 5.55 -19.91 -15.83
CA SER A 126 5.35 -20.42 -17.20
C SER A 126 4.91 -21.89 -17.29
N GLU A 127 4.92 -22.66 -16.20
CA GLU A 127 4.71 -24.13 -16.27
C GLU A 127 3.30 -24.66 -15.94
N THR A 128 2.23 -23.85 -15.94
CA THR A 128 0.88 -24.40 -15.63
C THR A 128 0.00 -24.72 -16.85
N CYS A 129 0.48 -24.63 -18.09
CA CYS A 129 -0.39 -24.85 -19.26
C CYS A 129 0.07 -25.89 -20.31
N ALA A 130 1.23 -26.56 -20.17
CA ALA A 130 1.68 -27.52 -21.19
C ALA A 130 2.18 -28.88 -20.67
N LEU A 131 1.79 -29.29 -19.46
CA LEU A 131 2.17 -30.60 -18.92
C LEU A 131 0.99 -31.36 -18.33
N SER A 132 -0.08 -31.50 -19.13
CA SER A 132 -1.29 -32.24 -18.72
C SER A 132 -1.28 -33.73 -19.09
N SER A 133 -0.25 -34.25 -19.78
CA SER A 133 -0.25 -35.66 -20.24
C SER A 133 0.87 -36.57 -19.74
N ALA A 134 1.83 -36.11 -18.91
CA ALA A 134 2.97 -36.97 -18.53
C ALA A 134 3.47 -36.89 -17.07
N ILE A 135 2.90 -36.06 -16.20
CA ILE A 135 3.25 -36.08 -14.76
C ILE A 135 2.03 -36.56 -13.96
N PRO A 136 2.18 -37.55 -13.05
CA PRO A 136 1.09 -37.93 -12.17
C PRO A 136 0.74 -36.74 -11.27
N VAL A 137 -0.45 -36.18 -11.50
CA VAL A 137 -1.04 -35.12 -10.68
C VAL A 137 -1.09 -35.63 -9.24
N LYS A 138 -0.22 -35.10 -8.37
CA LYS A 138 -0.33 -35.36 -6.93
C LYS A 138 -1.72 -34.88 -6.50
N SER A 139 -2.53 -35.79 -5.97
CA SER A 139 -3.88 -35.45 -5.54
C SER A 139 -3.82 -34.27 -4.57
N LYS A 140 -4.66 -33.26 -4.81
CA LYS A 140 -4.79 -32.10 -3.91
C LYS A 140 -4.97 -32.64 -2.49
N ARG A 141 -4.09 -32.24 -1.59
CA ARG A 141 -4.19 -32.60 -0.17
C ARG A 141 -5.53 -32.07 0.34
N VAL A 142 -6.44 -32.97 0.71
CA VAL A 142 -7.71 -32.60 1.32
C VAL A 142 -7.38 -31.85 2.62
N GLN A 143 -7.67 -30.55 2.65
CA GLN A 143 -7.49 -29.77 3.86
C GLN A 143 -8.56 -30.19 4.88
N LYS A 144 -8.14 -30.88 5.94
CA LYS A 144 -9.01 -31.15 7.09
C LYS A 144 -9.09 -29.88 7.93
N ILE A 145 -10.12 -29.09 7.71
CA ILE A 145 -10.38 -27.85 8.44
C ILE A 145 -10.96 -28.18 9.82
N SER A 146 -10.53 -27.46 10.86
CA SER A 146 -11.11 -27.60 12.20
C SER A 146 -12.58 -27.18 12.20
N GLY A 147 -13.45 -27.94 12.86
CA GLY A 147 -14.89 -27.64 12.91
C GLY A 147 -15.21 -26.25 13.46
N ARG A 148 -14.34 -25.71 14.34
CA ARG A 148 -14.51 -24.42 15.01
C ARG A 148 -14.33 -23.20 14.11
N LEU A 149 -13.69 -23.37 12.95
CA LEU A 149 -13.37 -22.29 12.01
C LEU A 149 -14.27 -22.29 10.77
N ARG A 150 -15.25 -23.20 10.69
CA ARG A 150 -16.12 -23.30 9.49
C ARG A 150 -16.99 -22.06 9.30
N ASP A 151 -17.50 -21.50 10.39
CA ASP A 151 -18.45 -20.38 10.33
C ASP A 151 -17.79 -19.05 9.92
N TYR A 152 -16.46 -18.98 10.01
CA TYR A 152 -15.65 -17.86 9.55
C TYR A 152 -15.04 -18.09 8.16
N LEU A 153 -15.19 -19.29 7.60
CA LEU A 153 -14.66 -19.63 6.30
C LEU A 153 -15.72 -19.35 5.23
N THR A 154 -15.47 -18.32 4.43
CA THR A 154 -16.27 -18.06 3.23
C THR A 154 -16.02 -19.16 2.19
N THR A 155 -16.89 -20.17 2.12
CA THR A 155 -16.91 -21.17 1.05
C THR A 155 -17.67 -20.66 -0.18
N THR A 156 -17.46 -19.39 -0.56
CA THR A 156 -18.18 -18.81 -1.70
C THR A 156 -17.72 -19.49 -2.98
N THR A 157 -18.50 -20.48 -3.42
CA THR A 157 -18.53 -21.01 -4.80
C THR A 157 -19.45 -20.17 -5.68
N ILE A 158 -19.56 -18.86 -5.41
CA ILE A 158 -20.38 -17.96 -6.22
C ILE A 158 -19.45 -17.35 -7.26
N GLY A 159 -19.55 -17.85 -8.50
CA GLY A 159 -18.76 -17.41 -9.66
C GLY A 159 -18.06 -18.53 -10.45
N LYS A 160 -17.88 -19.72 -9.87
CA LYS A 160 -17.10 -20.82 -10.49
C LYS A 160 -17.94 -21.82 -11.30
N HIS A 161 -18.96 -21.38 -12.02
CA HIS A 161 -19.77 -22.29 -12.86
C HIS A 161 -19.76 -21.98 -14.36
N ASN A 162 -18.93 -21.07 -14.86
CA ASN A 162 -18.81 -20.89 -16.32
C ASN A 162 -17.50 -20.25 -16.79
N ILE A 163 -16.37 -20.66 -16.20
CA ILE A 163 -15.06 -20.41 -16.80
C ILE A 163 -14.67 -21.70 -17.48
N ASP A 164 -15.20 -21.89 -18.69
CA ASP A 164 -14.90 -23.05 -19.54
C ASP A 164 -13.39 -23.21 -19.65
N SER A 165 -12.97 -24.45 -19.44
CA SER A 165 -11.60 -24.92 -19.25
C SER A 165 -10.66 -24.74 -20.46
N GLU A 166 -10.99 -23.88 -21.42
CA GLU A 166 -10.36 -23.87 -22.75
C GLU A 166 -9.84 -22.52 -23.25
N SER A 167 -10.04 -21.38 -22.56
CA SER A 167 -9.45 -20.11 -23.03
C SER A 167 -9.11 -19.04 -21.98
N THR A 168 -9.35 -19.26 -20.70
CA THR A 168 -9.13 -18.20 -19.69
C THR A 168 -7.70 -18.24 -19.18
N THR A 169 -6.93 -17.20 -19.50
CA THR A 169 -5.52 -17.08 -19.13
C THR A 169 -5.36 -17.07 -17.60
N THR A 170 -4.16 -17.41 -17.10
CA THR A 170 -3.86 -17.29 -15.66
C THR A 170 -4.08 -15.87 -15.16
N GLU A 171 -3.83 -14.87 -16.01
CA GLU A 171 -4.09 -13.46 -15.76
C GLU A 171 -5.58 -13.17 -15.53
N ASP A 172 -6.46 -13.69 -16.39
CA ASP A 172 -7.91 -13.49 -16.25
C ASP A 172 -8.45 -14.07 -14.94
N LYS A 173 -7.94 -15.23 -14.51
CA LYS A 173 -8.33 -15.84 -13.22
C LYS A 173 -7.89 -14.98 -12.04
N MET A 174 -6.66 -14.48 -12.08
CA MET A 174 -6.12 -13.58 -11.04
C MET A 174 -6.87 -12.25 -11.01
N ARG A 175 -7.30 -11.73 -12.17
CA ARG A 175 -8.12 -10.52 -12.26
C ARG A 175 -9.45 -10.68 -11.56
N THR A 176 -10.17 -11.76 -11.83
CA THR A 176 -11.46 -12.04 -11.19
C THR A 176 -11.31 -12.15 -9.67
N GLU A 177 -10.33 -12.92 -9.19
CA GLU A 177 -10.11 -13.06 -7.74
C GLU A 177 -9.70 -11.72 -7.10
N PHE A 178 -8.89 -10.91 -7.78
CA PHE A 178 -8.48 -9.60 -7.29
C PHE A 178 -9.67 -8.62 -7.17
N TYR A 179 -10.54 -8.54 -8.18
CA TYR A 179 -11.71 -7.66 -8.14
C TYR A 179 -12.73 -8.07 -7.09
N GLU A 180 -12.95 -9.37 -6.89
CA GLU A 180 -13.83 -9.85 -5.82
C GLU A 180 -13.33 -9.41 -4.44
N VAL A 181 -12.02 -9.42 -4.21
CA VAL A 181 -11.43 -8.95 -2.96
C VAL A 181 -11.62 -7.44 -2.82
N LEU A 182 -11.32 -6.66 -3.86
CA LEU A 182 -11.49 -5.21 -3.84
C LEU A 182 -12.93 -4.80 -3.55
N ASP A 183 -13.91 -5.40 -4.25
CA ASP A 183 -15.32 -5.08 -4.08
C ASP A 183 -15.80 -5.38 -2.65
N ARG A 184 -15.34 -6.48 -2.04
CA ARG A 184 -15.65 -6.78 -0.63
C ARG A 184 -15.05 -5.74 0.32
N VAL A 185 -13.78 -5.37 0.12
CA VAL A 185 -13.12 -4.37 0.97
C VAL A 185 -13.82 -3.01 0.83
N ILE A 186 -14.19 -2.61 -0.39
CA ILE A 186 -14.92 -1.36 -0.63
C ILE A 186 -16.29 -1.38 0.07
N ASN A 187 -17.03 -2.48 -0.02
CA ASN A 187 -18.34 -2.61 0.63
C ASN A 187 -18.23 -2.53 2.16
N GLU A 188 -17.27 -3.23 2.76
CA GLU A 188 -17.02 -3.15 4.22
C GLU A 188 -16.62 -1.73 4.65
N PHE A 189 -15.87 -1.01 3.81
CA PHE A 189 -15.55 0.40 4.04
C PHE A 189 -16.82 1.27 3.99
N GLU A 190 -17.76 1.00 3.09
CA GLU A 190 -19.05 1.71 3.00
C GLU A 190 -19.94 1.46 4.21
N GLU A 191 -20.02 0.22 4.70
CA GLU A 191 -20.85 -0.10 5.87
C GLU A 191 -20.30 0.46 7.19
N ARG A 192 -18.97 0.54 7.35
CA ARG A 192 -18.35 0.87 8.65
C ARG A 192 -18.13 2.36 8.90
N PHE A 193 -18.02 3.15 7.84
CA PHE A 193 -17.63 4.56 7.92
C PHE A 193 -18.62 5.48 7.20
N THR A 194 -19.87 5.03 7.05
CA THR A 194 -21.01 5.87 6.66
C THR A 194 -21.53 6.71 7.82
#